data_AF-I2G920-F1
#
_entry.id   AF-I2G920-F1
#
_cell.length_a   1.000
_cell.length_b   1.000
_cell.length_c   1.000
_cell.angle_alpha   90.00
_cell.angle_beta   90.00
_cell.angle_gamma   90.00
#
_symmetry.space_group_name_H-M   'P 1'
#
loop_
_entity.id
_entity.type
_entity.pdbx_description
1 polymer ?
#
loop_
_entity_poly.entity_id
_entity_poly.type
_entity_poly.pdbx_seq_one_letter_code
_entity_poly.pdbx_strand_id
1 'polypeptide(L)'
;GMHANNGLQFQEFMIRPIGATSIKEAVRMGADVFHTLKKLLNDKNLATGVGDEGGFAPQLKSNSEALDLLVLAIEKSGFQPGKEISLALDCAASSFYDTKTKTYEGKSYQEQVEILADLCDRYPIDS
;
A
#
# COMPACT_ATOMS: atom_id res chain seq x y z
N GLY A 1 -7.81 3.59 -6.40
CA GLY A 1 -8.43 2.67 -7.36
C GLY A 1 -9.94 2.67 -7.21
N MET A 2 -10.62 1.70 -7.82
CA MET A 2 -12.10 1.61 -7.82
C MET A 2 -12.72 1.46 -6.43
N HIS A 3 -11.97 0.98 -5.45
CA HIS A 3 -12.46 0.70 -4.10
C HIS A 3 -12.39 1.92 -3.16
N ALA A 4 -11.79 3.04 -3.60
CA ALA A 4 -11.72 4.26 -2.78
C ALA A 4 -11.67 5.53 -3.65
N ASN A 5 -12.52 6.50 -3.32
CA ASN A 5 -12.50 7.84 -3.94
C ASN A 5 -11.42 8.74 -3.30
N ASN A 6 -10.19 8.22 -3.20
CA ASN A 6 -9.13 8.80 -2.37
C ASN A 6 -7.91 9.34 -3.15
N GLY A 7 -8.01 9.40 -4.48
CA GLY A 7 -6.97 9.95 -5.36
C GLY A 7 -5.80 9.02 -5.66
N LEU A 8 -5.79 7.79 -5.13
CA LEU A 8 -4.79 6.79 -5.46
C LEU A 8 -5.15 6.06 -6.76
N GLN A 9 -4.16 5.79 -7.61
CA GLN A 9 -4.36 4.96 -8.80
C GLN A 9 -4.53 3.49 -8.41
N PHE A 10 -3.62 2.96 -7.59
CA PHE A 10 -3.63 1.55 -7.23
C PHE A 10 -4.82 1.21 -6.32
N GLN A 11 -5.23 -0.05 -6.37
CA GLN A 11 -6.40 -0.51 -5.64
C GLN A 11 -6.05 -0.85 -4.20
N GLU A 12 -4.99 -1.64 -3.98
CA GLU A 12 -4.62 -2.13 -2.67
C GLU A 12 -3.13 -1.99 -2.39
N PHE A 13 -2.83 -1.65 -1.13
CA PHE A 13 -1.49 -1.60 -0.57
C PHE A 13 -1.50 -2.47 0.69
N MET A 14 -0.70 -3.53 0.68
CA MET A 14 -0.74 -4.59 1.68
C MET A 14 0.58 -4.70 2.43
N ILE A 15 0.51 -5.23 3.64
CA ILE A 15 1.67 -5.68 4.42
C ILE A 15 1.75 -7.21 4.40
N ARG A 16 2.96 -7.75 4.41
CA ARG A 16 3.23 -9.19 4.41
C ARG A 16 4.17 -9.55 5.55
N PRO A 17 3.69 -10.17 6.65
CA PRO A 17 4.52 -10.56 7.79
C PRO A 17 5.46 -11.75 7.50
N ILE A 18 6.43 -11.56 6.61
CA ILE A 18 7.35 -12.60 6.10
C ILE A 18 8.30 -13.17 7.16
N GLY A 19 8.57 -12.43 8.24
CA GLY A 19 9.43 -12.88 9.35
C GLY A 19 8.71 -13.71 10.41
N ALA A 20 7.39 -13.86 10.30
CA ALA A 20 6.60 -14.62 11.29
C ALA A 20 6.92 -16.12 11.24
N THR A 21 7.02 -16.75 12.41
CA THR A 21 7.27 -18.19 12.58
C THR A 21 5.99 -19.04 12.59
N SER A 22 4.82 -18.37 12.62
CA SER A 22 3.51 -19.03 12.58
C SER A 22 2.42 -18.07 12.07
N ILE A 23 1.30 -18.62 11.61
CA ILE A 23 0.14 -17.81 11.20
C ILE A 23 -0.40 -16.95 12.36
N LYS A 24 -0.34 -17.46 13.59
CA LYS A 24 -0.76 -16.72 14.79
C LYS A 24 0.10 -15.48 14.99
N GLU A 25 1.41 -15.62 14.80
CA GLU A 25 2.34 -14.50 14.87
C GLU A 25 2.12 -13.51 13.72
N ALA A 26 1.95 -13.99 12.49
CA ALA A 26 1.68 -13.14 11.33
C ALA A 26 0.41 -12.29 11.54
N VAL A 27 -0.67 -12.89 12.05
CA VAL A 27 -1.91 -12.17 12.37
C VAL A 27 -1.69 -11.11 13.45
N ARG A 28 -0.92 -11.43 14.51
CA ARG A 28 -0.57 -10.45 15.55
C ARG A 28 0.22 -9.28 14.95
N MET A 29 1.26 -9.56 14.16
CA MET A 29 2.08 -8.54 13.50
C MET A 29 1.21 -7.62 12.62
N GLY A 30 0.29 -8.21 11.85
CA GLY A 30 -0.67 -7.46 11.05
C GLY A 30 -1.57 -6.55 11.88
N ALA A 31 -2.09 -7.05 13.00
CA ALA A 31 -2.92 -6.26 13.91
C ALA A 31 -2.15 -5.09 14.56
N ASP A 32 -0.92 -5.33 14.99
CA ASP A 32 -0.05 -4.31 15.59
C ASP A 32 0.24 -3.18 14.59
N VAL A 33 0.56 -3.51 13.33
CA VAL A 33 0.76 -2.53 12.26
C VAL A 33 -0.54 -1.79 11.95
N PHE A 34 -1.69 -2.49 11.85
CA PHE A 34 -2.98 -1.88 11.55
C PHE A 34 -3.39 -0.81 12.59
N HIS A 35 -3.27 -1.13 13.87
CA HIS A 35 -3.58 -0.17 14.94
C HIS A 35 -2.58 0.99 14.99
N THR A 36 -1.30 0.73 14.69
CA THR A 36 -0.28 1.78 14.59
C THR A 36 -0.57 2.73 13.42
N LEU A 37 -0.92 2.19 12.26
CA LEU A 37 -1.32 2.96 11.09
C LEU A 37 -2.56 3.82 11.39
N LYS A 38 -3.58 3.26 12.06
CA LYS A 38 -4.76 4.03 12.48
C LYS A 38 -4.39 5.26 13.30
N LYS A 39 -3.45 5.13 14.24
CA LYS A 39 -2.97 6.24 15.05
C LYS A 39 -2.25 7.28 14.18
N LEU A 40 -1.37 6.86 13.28
CA LEU A 40 -0.66 7.76 12.36
C LEU A 40 -1.60 8.56 11.44
N LEU A 41 -2.65 7.91 10.94
CA LEU A 41 -3.68 8.58 10.15
C LEU A 41 -4.42 9.62 10.97
N ASN A 42 -4.85 9.29 12.20
CA ASN A 42 -5.49 10.23 13.10
C ASN A 42 -4.58 11.42 13.46
N ASP A 43 -3.30 11.19 13.73
CA ASP A 43 -2.32 12.23 14.03
C ASP A 43 -2.14 13.21 12.84
N LYS A 44 -2.39 12.73 11.62
CA LYS A 44 -2.39 13.52 10.38
C LYS A 44 -3.78 14.09 10.01
N ASN A 45 -4.78 13.93 10.87
CA ASN A 45 -6.19 14.28 10.60
C ASN A 45 -6.77 13.63 9.33
N LEU A 46 -6.30 12.42 9.00
CA LEU A 46 -6.82 11.63 7.89
C LEU A 46 -7.93 10.69 8.37
N ALA A 47 -8.87 10.38 7.47
CA ALA A 47 -9.98 9.49 7.79
C ALA A 47 -9.51 8.06 8.09
N THR A 48 -10.07 7.46 9.13
CA THR A 48 -9.82 6.05 9.51
C THR A 48 -11.07 5.19 9.36
N GLY A 49 -12.00 5.59 8.48
CA GLY A 49 -13.08 4.71 8.03
C GLY A 49 -12.50 3.50 7.30
N VAL A 50 -13.16 2.35 7.44
CA VAL A 50 -12.74 1.11 6.78
C VAL A 50 -13.58 0.86 5.54
N GLY A 51 -12.93 0.35 4.48
CA GLY A 51 -13.59 -0.13 3.27
C GLY A 51 -14.10 -1.57 3.40
N ASP A 52 -14.49 -2.17 2.28
CA ASP A 52 -15.09 -3.50 2.21
C ASP A 52 -14.12 -4.60 2.68
N GLU A 53 -12.82 -4.42 2.43
CA GLU A 53 -11.75 -5.33 2.85
C GLU A 53 -11.22 -5.04 4.26
N GLY A 54 -11.83 -4.10 4.98
CA GLY A 54 -11.44 -3.73 6.34
C GLY A 54 -10.18 -2.86 6.45
N GLY A 55 -9.55 -2.51 5.31
CA GLY A 55 -8.44 -1.57 5.23
C GLY A 55 -8.89 -0.10 5.33
N PHE A 56 -7.96 0.82 5.59
CA PHE A 56 -8.25 2.25 5.59
C PHE A 56 -8.21 2.84 4.18
N ALA A 57 -9.11 3.80 3.92
CA ALA A 57 -9.15 4.54 2.66
C ALA A 57 -9.00 6.07 2.87
N PRO A 58 -7.88 6.55 3.45
CA PRO A 58 -7.64 7.98 3.65
C PRO A 58 -7.40 8.69 2.32
N GLN A 59 -7.72 9.99 2.24
CA GLN A 59 -7.35 10.84 1.11
C GLN A 59 -5.84 11.06 1.09
N LEU A 60 -5.15 10.55 0.08
CA LEU A 60 -3.71 10.65 -0.07
C LEU A 60 -3.37 11.31 -1.41
N LYS A 61 -2.17 11.89 -1.50
CA LYS A 61 -1.69 12.63 -2.68
C LYS A 61 -1.01 11.73 -3.70
N SER A 62 -0.49 10.58 -3.30
CA SER A 62 0.25 9.67 -4.19
C SER A 62 0.37 8.25 -3.63
N ASN A 63 0.68 7.29 -4.52
CA ASN A 63 1.00 5.92 -4.15
C ASN A 63 2.22 5.86 -3.20
N SER A 64 3.23 6.71 -3.40
CA SER A 64 4.39 6.79 -2.52
C SER A 64 4.03 7.26 -1.11
N GLU A 65 3.08 8.19 -0.95
CA GLU A 65 2.61 8.60 0.38
C GLU A 65 1.94 7.45 1.14
N ALA A 66 1.19 6.59 0.43
CA ALA A 66 0.60 5.38 1.02
C ALA A 66 1.69 4.40 1.49
N LEU A 67 2.71 4.17 0.66
CA LEU A 67 3.84 3.30 0.98
C LEU A 67 4.69 3.85 2.13
N ASP A 68 4.97 5.16 2.16
CA ASP A 68 5.69 5.83 3.24
C ASP A 68 4.97 5.65 4.59
N LEU A 69 3.64 5.79 4.60
CA LEU A 69 2.83 5.58 5.79
C LEU A 69 2.87 4.12 6.27
N LEU A 70 2.85 3.15 5.36
CA LEU A 70 2.95 1.73 5.69
C LEU A 70 4.33 1.39 6.26
N VAL A 71 5.41 1.86 5.62
CA VAL A 71 6.77 1.67 6.15
C VAL A 71 6.90 2.29 7.54
N LEU A 72 6.41 3.51 7.74
CA LEU A 72 6.44 4.16 9.04
C LEU A 72 5.61 3.41 10.10
N ALA A 73 4.46 2.83 9.72
CA ALA A 73 3.64 2.03 10.61
C ALA A 73 4.33 0.72 11.02
N ILE A 74 5.04 0.07 10.08
CA ILE A 74 5.86 -1.12 10.35
C ILE A 74 6.97 -0.77 11.34
N GLU A 75 7.72 0.31 11.10
CA GLU A 75 8.80 0.73 12.01
C GLU A 75 8.27 1.08 13.40
N LYS A 76 7.18 1.84 13.48
CA LYS A 76 6.60 2.27 14.76
C LYS A 76 5.90 1.15 15.54
N SER A 77 5.53 0.06 14.88
CA SER A 77 5.05 -1.15 15.55
C SER A 77 6.18 -2.06 16.04
N GLY A 78 7.44 -1.68 15.77
CA GLY A 78 8.63 -2.36 16.30
C GLY A 78 9.20 -3.45 15.38
N PHE A 79 8.75 -3.51 14.12
CA PHE A 79 9.25 -4.48 13.13
C PHE A 79 10.17 -3.83 12.11
N GLN A 80 11.03 -4.62 11.47
CA GLN A 80 11.94 -4.19 10.40
C GLN A 80 11.28 -4.32 9.02
N PRO A 81 11.04 -3.21 8.28
CA PRO A 81 10.58 -3.27 6.90
C PRO A 81 11.53 -4.09 6.01
N GLY A 82 10.97 -4.93 5.15
CA GLY A 82 11.70 -5.79 4.20
C GLY A 82 12.42 -6.99 4.81
N LYS A 83 12.45 -7.12 6.14
CA LYS A 83 13.00 -8.32 6.82
C LYS A 83 11.93 -9.08 7.58
N GLU A 84 11.12 -8.36 8.36
CA GLU A 84 10.04 -8.95 9.15
C GLU A 84 8.68 -8.73 8.49
N ILE A 85 8.50 -7.56 7.86
CA ILE A 85 7.29 -7.22 7.11
C ILE A 85 7.67 -6.58 5.78
N SER A 86 7.29 -7.19 4.66
CA SER A 86 7.37 -6.60 3.31
C SER A 86 6.03 -6.00 2.89
N LEU A 87 5.99 -5.37 1.72
CA LEU A 87 4.81 -4.76 1.12
C LEU A 87 4.38 -5.54 -0.12
N ALA A 88 3.10 -5.43 -0.46
CA ALA A 88 2.55 -5.92 -1.71
C ALA A 88 1.54 -4.93 -2.29
N LEU A 89 1.35 -5.00 -3.61
CA LEU A 89 0.48 -4.11 -4.36
C LEU A 89 -0.55 -4.90 -5.18
N ASP A 90 -1.81 -4.47 -5.14
CA ASP A 90 -2.74 -4.70 -6.24
C ASP A 90 -2.97 -3.39 -6.98
N CYS A 91 -2.35 -3.26 -8.15
CA CYS A 91 -2.55 -2.09 -8.98
C CYS A 91 -3.94 -2.08 -9.63
N ALA A 92 -4.51 -3.25 -9.92
CA ALA A 92 -5.70 -3.41 -10.76
C ALA A 92 -5.60 -2.57 -12.05
N ALA A 93 -4.46 -2.65 -12.76
CA ALA A 93 -4.07 -1.71 -13.82
C ALA A 93 -5.08 -1.60 -14.99
N SER A 94 -5.89 -2.62 -15.20
CA SER A 94 -7.01 -2.58 -16.15
C SER A 94 -8.03 -1.47 -15.83
N SER A 95 -8.19 -1.09 -14.55
CA SER A 95 -9.13 -0.05 -14.10
C SER A 95 -8.74 1.36 -14.56
N PHE A 96 -7.46 1.58 -14.85
CA PHE A 96 -6.93 2.88 -15.27
C PHE A 96 -6.23 2.83 -16.64
N TYR A 97 -6.43 1.73 -17.38
CA TYR A 97 -6.00 1.57 -18.76
C TYR A 97 -7.06 2.07 -19.74
N ASP A 98 -6.68 2.96 -20.65
CA ASP A 98 -7.51 3.44 -21.74
C ASP A 98 -7.21 2.68 -23.04
N THR A 99 -8.21 1.94 -23.53
CA THR A 99 -8.10 1.12 -24.73
C THR A 99 -7.99 1.93 -26.02
N LYS A 100 -8.43 3.20 -26.03
CA LYS A 100 -8.35 4.08 -27.20
C LYS A 100 -6.96 4.65 -27.37
N THR A 101 -6.39 5.17 -26.28
CA THR A 101 -5.03 5.75 -26.29
C THR A 101 -3.94 4.70 -26.09
N LYS A 102 -4.30 3.51 -25.59
CA LYS A 102 -3.39 2.43 -25.18
C LYS A 102 -2.41 2.90 -24.09
N THR A 103 -2.91 3.68 -23.14
CA THR A 103 -2.13 4.26 -22.03
C THR A 103 -2.77 3.97 -20.68
N TYR A 104 -1.96 4.06 -19.62
CA TYR A 104 -2.36 3.98 -18.22
C TYR A 104 -2.40 5.40 -17.63
N GLU A 105 -3.58 6.04 -17.64
CA GLU A 105 -3.74 7.48 -17.34
C GLU A 105 -2.69 8.37 -18.04
N GLY A 106 -2.57 8.22 -19.36
CA GLY A 106 -1.65 8.99 -20.19
C GLY A 106 -0.20 8.51 -20.19
N LYS A 107 0.12 7.44 -19.45
CA LYS A 107 1.46 6.82 -19.45
C LYS A 107 1.50 5.62 -20.39
N SER A 108 2.58 5.49 -21.13
CA SER A 108 2.86 4.29 -21.92
C SER A 108 3.06 3.06 -21.03
N TYR A 109 3.03 1.87 -21.66
CA TYR A 109 3.38 0.62 -20.98
C TYR A 109 4.79 0.68 -20.37
N GLN A 110 5.76 1.24 -21.10
CA GLN A 110 7.14 1.38 -20.66
C GLN A 110 7.25 2.27 -19.41
N GLU A 111 6.62 3.45 -19.44
CA GLU A 111 6.59 4.35 -18.28
C GLU A 111 5.91 3.68 -17.08
N GLN A 112 4.85 2.90 -17.30
CA GLN A 112 4.18 2.18 -16.21
C GLN A 112 5.08 1.10 -15.58
N VAL A 113 5.86 0.38 -16.39
CA VAL A 113 6.85 -0.60 -15.91
C VAL A 113 7.97 0.11 -15.12
N GLU A 114 8.47 1.24 -15.63
CA GLU A 114 9.50 2.03 -14.95
C GLU A 114 9.01 2.56 -13.59
N ILE A 115 7.75 3.01 -13.49
CA ILE A 115 7.15 3.41 -12.22
C ILE A 115 7.11 2.26 -11.23
N LEU A 116 6.67 1.07 -11.65
CA LEU A 116 6.62 -0.09 -10.76
C LEU A 116 8.02 -0.54 -10.32
N ALA A 117 8.99 -0.51 -11.24
CA ALA A 117 10.39 -0.81 -10.92
C ALA A 117 10.96 0.18 -9.89
N ASP A 118 10.75 1.49 -10.08
CA ASP A 118 11.16 2.52 -9.13
C ASP A 118 10.53 2.31 -7.74
N LEU A 119 9.26 1.90 -7.68
CA LEU A 119 8.62 1.59 -6.40
C LEU A 119 9.26 0.37 -5.73
N CYS A 120 9.58 -0.69 -6.46
CA CYS A 120 10.27 -1.85 -5.91
C CYS A 120 11.71 -1.54 -5.47
N ASP A 121 12.38 -0.59 -6.11
CA ASP A 121 13.73 -0.15 -5.71
C ASP A 121 13.71 0.69 -4.42
N ARG A 122 12.65 1.50 -4.23
CA ARG A 122 12.53 2.41 -3.08
C ARG A 122 11.86 1.79 -1.86
N TYR A 123 10.99 0.81 -2.05
CA TYR A 123 10.19 0.20 -0.99
C TYR A 123 10.38 -1.32 -0.96
N PRO A 124 10.23 -1.98 0.21
CA PRO A 124 10.40 -3.42 0.32
C PRO A 124 9.18 -4.18 -0.24
N ILE A 125 8.93 -4.03 -1.55
CA ILE A 125 7.86 -4.71 -2.29
C ILE A 125 8.44 -6.00 -2.87
N ASP A 126 7.83 -7.15 -2.56
CA ASP A 126 8.34 -8.47 -2.95
C ASP A 126 7.27 -9.40 -3.56
N SER A 127 6.17 -8.81 -4.02
CA SER A 127 5.03 -9.48 -4.67
C SER A 127 5.00 -9.28 -6.17
#